data_AF-A0A957G1P2-F1
#
_entry.id   AF-A0A957G1P2-F1
#
_cell.length_a   1.000
_cell.length_b   1.000
_cell.length_c   1.000
_cell.angle_alpha   90.00
_cell.angle_beta   90.00
_cell.angle_gamma   90.00
#
_symmetry.space_group_name_H-M   'P 1'
#
loop_
_entity.id
_entity.type
_entity.pdbx_description
1 polymer ?
#
loop_
_entity_poly.entity_id
_entity_poly.type
_entity_poly.pdbx_seq_one_letter_code
_entity_poly.pdbx_strand_id
1 'polypeptide(L)'
;TIAQAKLVKVDVEGAELAVLQGMTEMFRTHRPGIIYEIDDADVAAFQQKARACAEFLGEHGYQVTPLAESYADIDWHVGHFLATESK
;
A
#
# COMPACT_ATOMS: atom_id res chain seq x y z
N THR A 1 -8.15 26.24 7.25
CA THR A 1 -8.49 24.81 7.36
C THR A 1 -7.63 24.04 6.38
N ILE A 2 -7.02 22.92 6.79
CA ILE A 2 -6.27 22.05 5.87
C ILE A 2 -7.29 21.21 5.09
N ALA A 3 -7.12 21.09 3.77
CA ALA A 3 -8.02 20.31 2.92
C ALA A 3 -7.91 18.81 3.22
N GLN A 4 -9.02 18.08 3.11
CA GLN A 4 -9.06 16.63 3.31
C GLN A 4 -8.22 15.91 2.24
N ALA A 5 -7.30 15.06 2.68
CA ALA A 5 -6.54 14.18 1.79
C ALA A 5 -7.48 13.17 1.13
N LYS A 6 -7.51 13.16 -0.21
CA LYS A 6 -8.27 12.18 -1.02
C LYS A 6 -7.41 11.02 -1.50
N LEU A 7 -6.09 11.16 -1.45
CA LEU A 7 -5.11 10.18 -1.87
C LEU A 7 -3.87 10.29 -0.97
N VAL A 8 -3.27 9.17 -0.61
CA VAL A 8 -1.98 9.10 0.09
C VAL A 8 -1.05 8.18 -0.71
N LYS A 9 0.19 8.62 -0.96
CA LYS A 9 1.27 7.74 -1.42
C LYS A 9 2.08 7.29 -0.21
N VAL A 10 2.35 5.99 -0.10
CA VAL A 10 3.23 5.39 0.91
C VAL A 10 4.38 4.69 0.21
N ASP A 11 5.59 5.16 0.44
CA ASP A 11 6.81 4.70 -0.21
C ASP A 11 7.92 4.87 0.83
N VAL A 12 8.15 3.81 1.60
CA VAL A 12 8.85 3.87 2.88
C VAL A 12 9.74 2.64 3.10
N GLU A 13 10.52 2.24 2.10
CA GLU A 13 11.68 1.33 2.21
C GLU A 13 11.48 0.15 3.19
N GLY A 14 10.32 -0.54 3.10
CA GLY A 14 9.99 -1.74 3.88
C GLY A 14 9.19 -1.52 5.17
N ALA A 15 8.79 -0.29 5.49
CA ALA A 15 7.98 0.05 6.68
C ALA A 15 6.48 0.24 6.38
N GLU A 16 6.00 -0.19 5.21
CA GLU A 16 4.67 0.15 4.70
C GLU A 16 3.56 -0.31 5.63
N LEU A 17 3.64 -1.55 6.11
CA LEU A 17 2.61 -2.10 7.01
C LEU A 17 2.52 -1.27 8.31
N ALA A 18 3.65 -0.85 8.87
CA ALA A 18 3.66 -0.03 10.08
C ALA A 18 3.04 1.35 9.83
N VAL A 19 3.30 1.95 8.67
CA VAL A 19 2.66 3.21 8.26
C VAL A 19 1.15 3.03 8.11
N LEU A 20 0.71 1.97 7.41
CA LEU A 20 -0.72 1.68 7.23
C LEU A 20 -1.42 1.46 8.59
N GLN A 21 -0.78 0.75 9.53
CA GLN A 21 -1.29 0.57 10.90
C GLN A 21 -1.40 1.89 11.67
N GLY A 22 -0.46 2.81 11.49
CA GLY A 22 -0.54 4.17 12.05
C GLY A 22 -1.64 5.03 11.43
N MET A 23 -2.11 4.68 10.23
CA MET A 23 -3.10 5.44 9.47
C MET A 23 -4.56 4.99 9.71
N THR A 24 -4.82 4.07 10.64
CA THR A 24 -6.17 3.50 10.86
C THR A 24 -7.28 4.54 11.08
N GLU A 25 -6.99 5.62 11.78
CA GLU A 25 -7.96 6.71 11.97
C GLU A 25 -8.31 7.43 10.66
N MET A 26 -7.35 7.57 9.74
CA MET A 26 -7.59 8.14 8.41
C MET A 26 -8.51 7.24 7.58
N PHE A 27 -8.35 5.92 7.67
CA PHE A 27 -9.26 4.98 7.01
C PHE A 27 -10.69 5.18 7.51
N ARG A 28 -10.87 5.32 8.83
CA ARG A 28 -12.19 5.49 9.44
C ARG A 28 -12.87 6.82 9.09
N THR A 29 -12.10 7.91 9.04
CA THR A 29 -12.65 9.27 8.97
C THR A 29 -12.61 9.90 7.59
N HIS A 30 -11.61 9.55 6.77
CA HIS A 30 -11.37 10.23 5.50
C HIS A 30 -11.44 9.33 4.27
N ARG A 31 -11.29 8.01 4.44
CA ARG A 31 -11.36 7.01 3.36
C ARG A 31 -10.55 7.40 2.11
N PRO A 32 -9.27 7.81 2.23
CA PRO A 32 -8.48 8.19 1.05
C PRO A 32 -8.22 6.95 0.18
N GLY A 33 -8.02 7.14 -1.12
CA GLY A 33 -7.28 6.16 -1.92
C GLY A 33 -5.83 6.06 -1.42
N ILE A 34 -5.20 4.91 -1.58
CA ILE A 34 -3.82 4.70 -1.11
C ILE A 34 -3.03 4.08 -2.26
N ILE A 35 -1.92 4.72 -2.64
CA ILE A 35 -0.93 4.10 -3.52
C ILE A 35 0.25 3.72 -2.63
N TYR A 36 0.71 2.49 -2.70
CA TYR A 36 1.89 2.07 -1.94
C TYR A 36 2.82 1.18 -2.75
N GLU A 37 4.11 1.30 -2.46
CA GLU A 37 5.19 0.54 -3.06
C GLU A 37 5.66 -0.53 -2.06
N ILE A 38 5.92 -1.74 -2.55
CA ILE A 38 6.57 -2.78 -1.77
C ILE A 38 7.80 -3.19 -2.56
N ASP A 39 8.93 -3.27 -1.87
CA ASP A 39 10.16 -3.79 -2.41
C ASP A 39 10.74 -4.89 -1.51
N ASP A 40 11.46 -5.82 -2.14
CA ASP A 40 12.47 -6.65 -1.48
C ASP A 40 13.41 -7.26 -2.53
N ALA A 41 14.64 -7.58 -2.13
CA ALA A 41 15.56 -8.34 -2.98
C ALA A 41 15.18 -9.83 -3.05
N ASP A 42 14.50 -10.36 -2.03
CA ASP A 42 13.98 -11.72 -2.01
C ASP A 42 12.50 -11.77 -2.44
N VAL A 43 12.19 -12.61 -3.42
CA VAL A 43 10.83 -12.74 -3.96
C VAL A 43 9.81 -13.21 -2.92
N ALA A 44 10.20 -14.08 -1.99
CA ALA A 44 9.27 -14.59 -0.98
C ALA A 44 8.97 -13.52 0.07
N ALA A 45 9.98 -12.75 0.49
CA ALA A 45 9.82 -11.59 1.37
C ALA A 45 8.94 -10.52 0.72
N PHE A 46 9.17 -10.18 -0.56
CA PHE A 46 8.32 -9.27 -1.33
C PHE A 46 6.85 -9.73 -1.32
N GLN A 47 6.58 -10.99 -1.67
CA GLN A 47 5.23 -11.55 -1.70
C GLN A 47 4.58 -11.54 -0.31
N GLN A 48 5.34 -11.85 0.74
CA GLN A 48 4.85 -11.81 2.11
C GLN A 48 4.46 -10.40 2.54
N LYS A 49 5.31 -9.40 2.29
CA LYS A 49 5.02 -7.98 2.58
C LYS A 49 3.78 -7.50 1.81
N ALA A 50 3.73 -7.76 0.51
CA ALA A 50 2.60 -7.37 -0.34
C ALA A 50 1.28 -7.96 0.16
N ARG A 51 1.29 -9.25 0.51
CA ARG A 51 0.12 -9.94 1.08
C ARG A 51 -0.29 -9.34 2.43
N ALA A 52 0.65 -9.10 3.33
CA ALA A 52 0.36 -8.54 4.66
C ALA A 52 -0.30 -7.15 4.56
N CYS A 53 0.20 -6.28 3.68
CA CYS A 53 -0.43 -4.98 3.42
C CYS A 53 -1.83 -5.13 2.82
N ALA A 54 -2.00 -6.04 1.85
CA ALA A 54 -3.30 -6.27 1.21
C ALA A 54 -4.35 -6.85 2.15
N GLU A 55 -3.98 -7.81 3.00
CA GLU A 55 -4.86 -8.40 4.01
C GLU A 55 -5.28 -7.33 5.03
N PHE A 56 -4.33 -6.57 5.57
CA PHE A 56 -4.61 -5.49 6.52
C PHE A 56 -5.55 -4.42 5.94
N LEU A 57 -5.28 -3.96 4.72
CA LEU A 57 -6.16 -3.02 4.03
C LEU A 57 -7.56 -3.61 3.79
N GLY A 58 -7.64 -4.90 3.46
CA GLY A 58 -8.89 -5.65 3.33
C GLY A 58 -9.72 -5.66 4.61
N GLU A 59 -9.10 -5.87 5.78
CA GLU A 59 -9.76 -5.79 7.09
C GLU A 59 -10.36 -4.39 7.35
N HIS A 60 -9.80 -3.35 6.75
CA HIS A 60 -10.27 -1.97 6.86
C HIS A 60 -11.26 -1.54 5.74
N GLY A 61 -11.69 -2.48 4.89
CA GLY A 61 -12.70 -2.25 3.85
C GLY A 61 -12.14 -1.71 2.54
N TYR A 62 -10.86 -1.97 2.26
CA TYR A 62 -10.24 -1.62 0.99
C TYR A 62 -10.10 -2.84 0.06
N GLN A 63 -10.26 -2.59 -1.23
CA GLN A 63 -9.85 -3.51 -2.29
C GLN A 63 -8.49 -3.06 -2.81
N VAL A 64 -7.54 -4.00 -2.88
CA VAL A 64 -6.19 -3.76 -3.40
C VAL A 64 -6.06 -4.32 -4.81
N THR A 65 -5.50 -3.52 -5.72
CA THR A 65 -5.17 -3.92 -7.09
C THR A 65 -3.72 -3.57 -7.41
N PRO A 66 -2.95 -4.48 -8.04
CA PRO A 66 -1.61 -4.15 -8.52
C PRO A 66 -1.68 -3.13 -9.66
N LEU A 67 -0.67 -2.26 -9.72
CA LEU A 67 -0.45 -1.33 -10.82
C LEU A 67 0.61 -1.89 -11.78
N ALA A 68 0.77 -1.24 -12.93
CA ALA A 68 1.80 -1.62 -13.90
C ALA A 68 3.20 -1.53 -13.28
N GLU A 69 4.07 -2.45 -13.69
CA GLU A 69 5.48 -2.46 -13.30
C GLU A 69 6.15 -1.14 -13.73
N SER A 70 6.89 -0.53 -12.80
CA SER A 70 7.58 0.75 -13.02
C SER A 70 9.07 0.60 -13.29
N TYR A 71 9.65 -0.53 -12.89
CA TYR A 71 11.07 -0.83 -13.04
C TYR A 71 11.26 -2.10 -13.85
N ALA A 72 12.04 -2.00 -14.93
CA ALA A 72 12.50 -3.16 -15.70
C ALA A 72 13.98 -3.40 -15.38
N ASP A 73 14.38 -4.67 -15.33
CA ASP A 73 15.78 -5.10 -15.28
C ASP A 73 16.59 -4.61 -14.05
N ILE A 74 15.98 -4.68 -12.86
CA ILE A 74 16.66 -4.42 -11.58
C ILE A 74 16.74 -5.69 -10.72
N ASP A 75 17.71 -5.74 -9.80
CA ASP A 75 17.91 -6.89 -8.89
C ASP A 75 16.88 -6.99 -7.76
N TRP A 76 15.94 -6.03 -7.69
CA TRP A 76 14.91 -5.96 -6.66
C TRP A 76 13.53 -6.28 -7.23
N HIS A 77 12.69 -6.92 -6.42
CA HIS A 77 11.27 -7.09 -6.72
C HIS A 77 10.51 -5.89 -6.20
N VAL A 78 10.03 -5.04 -7.10
CA VAL A 78 9.28 -3.83 -6.75
C VAL A 78 7.87 -3.90 -7.31
N GLY A 79 6.87 -3.74 -6.44
CA GLY A 79 5.45 -3.81 -6.77
C GLY A 79 4.72 -2.56 -6.29
N HIS A 80 3.87 -2.01 -7.15
CA HIS A 80 3.03 -0.88 -6.81
C HIS A 80 1.58 -1.32 -6.72
N PHE A 81 0.87 -0.80 -5.74
CA PHE A 81 -0.50 -1.20 -5.45
C PHE A 81 -1.37 0.02 -5.22
N LEU A 82 -2.61 -0.05 -5.70
CA LEU A 82 -3.67 0.90 -5.41
C LEU A 82 -4.71 0.23 -4.52
N ALA A 83 -5.00 0.85 -3.37
CA ALA A 83 -6.10 0.51 -2.50
C ALA A 83 -7.22 1.56 -2.64
N THR A 84 -8.43 1.09 -2.91
CA THR A 84 -9.65 1.91 -2.96
C THR A 84 -10.73 1.31 -2.06
N GLU A 85 -11.64 2.14 -1.57
CA GLU A 85 -12.79 1.65 -0.79
C GLU A 85 -13.55 0.56 -1.57
N SER A 86 -13.82 -0.56 -0.90
CA SER A 86 -14.65 -1.63 -1.45
C SER A 86 -16.07 -1.11 -1.68
N LYS A 87 -16.66 -1.41 -2.85
CA LYS A 87 -18.05 -1.04 -3.17
C LYS A 87 -19.07 -1.76 -2.30
#